data_AF-A0A933LT37-F1
#
_entry.id   AF-A0A933LT37-F1
#
_cell.length_a   1.000
_cell.length_b   1.000
_cell.length_c   1.000
_cell.angle_alpha   90.00
_cell.angle_beta   90.00
_cell.angle_gamma   90.00
#
_symmetry.space_group_name_H-M   'P 1'
#
loop_
_entity.id
_entity.type
_entity.pdbx_description
1 polymer ?
#
loop_
_entity_poly.entity_id
_entity_poly.type
_entity_poly.pdbx_seq_one_letter_code
_entity_poly.pdbx_strand_id
1 'polypeptide(L)'
;MRRGTTVVFLLLVLLAPPARPQEPELYDPYGRVKNGPPLSHVFHKARPAWIKKKLLEPKHHDQARMPDFGLSQDEALDIMAYLASLAGERPAPLEWPAWADRPLDDLDASEFEAADALMTRGDEVWRGAGCAICHRAGGAGGEVDLRTGGIDLAAAGVKLDRNWLYRWIENPRDYFPRTLMPRFTMSDEDRRALVEFLLRDDRFREIELDEPPASSWSILEEPQRAARGRRIVETSRCIVCHDVEGVPDLYELPSPDATEPVDPLAKIVWDRRCLTCHRVSGRGGTYAPDLTAEGSRLQEEWIARFVQEPGKEAVRNLVLQMPRLGISEEEARAVASYMARFRVDPESPVAIPGGPLTTEDSAEGREVFQRRGCVACHAPPGATGGIVGPDLGKVPVRLRPGHVWRHLLDPHASNPYSPEPAHDLTPEEARHLAAYLLQGRGE
;
A
#
# COMPACT_ATOMS: atom_id res chain seq x y z
N MET A 1 35.35 -24.57 -69.76
CA MET A 1 34.19 -24.51 -68.84
C MET A 1 34.68 -24.58 -67.40
N ARG A 2 34.75 -23.45 -66.70
CA ARG A 2 34.73 -23.37 -65.22
C ARG A 2 34.02 -22.07 -64.87
N ARG A 3 32.79 -22.18 -64.37
CA ARG A 3 32.01 -21.06 -63.82
C ARG A 3 32.53 -20.80 -62.41
N GLY A 4 33.02 -19.59 -62.14
CA GLY A 4 33.35 -19.13 -60.79
C GLY A 4 32.11 -18.55 -60.14
N THR A 5 31.65 -19.15 -59.05
CA THR A 5 30.53 -18.69 -58.25
C THR A 5 31.06 -17.69 -57.22
N THR A 6 30.70 -16.42 -57.34
CA THR A 6 30.95 -15.41 -56.31
C THR A 6 29.93 -15.59 -55.19
N VAL A 7 30.37 -16.04 -54.02
CA VAL A 7 29.56 -16.06 -52.79
C VAL A 7 29.73 -14.72 -52.10
N VAL A 8 28.66 -13.92 -52.06
CA VAL A 8 28.58 -12.69 -51.27
C VAL A 8 28.17 -13.08 -49.85
N PHE A 9 29.08 -12.92 -48.88
CA PHE A 9 28.76 -13.00 -47.46
C PHE A 9 28.05 -11.71 -47.04
N LEU A 10 26.73 -11.78 -46.80
CA LEU A 10 26.01 -10.73 -46.07
C LEU A 10 26.33 -10.92 -44.58
N LEU A 11 27.17 -10.04 -44.02
CA LEU A 11 27.27 -9.87 -42.57
C LEU A 11 25.98 -9.18 -42.09
N LEU A 12 25.05 -9.96 -41.53
CA LEU A 12 23.98 -9.42 -40.69
C LEU A 12 24.61 -9.00 -39.35
N VAL A 13 24.94 -7.72 -39.23
CA VAL A 13 25.27 -7.09 -37.95
C VAL A 13 23.96 -7.07 -37.14
N LEU A 14 23.85 -7.99 -36.18
CA LEU A 14 22.84 -7.92 -35.11
C LEU A 14 23.12 -6.67 -34.29
N LEU A 15 22.49 -5.55 -34.66
CA LEU A 15 22.47 -4.34 -33.85
C LEU A 15 21.72 -4.68 -32.56
N ALA A 16 22.45 -4.74 -31.45
CA ALA A 16 21.85 -4.76 -30.12
C ALA A 16 20.87 -3.57 -30.00
N PRO A 17 19.68 -3.74 -29.40
CA PRO A 17 18.77 -2.64 -29.19
C PRO A 17 19.49 -1.53 -28.41
N PRO A 18 19.26 -0.25 -28.74
CA PRO A 18 19.92 0.85 -28.06
C PRO A 18 19.65 0.74 -26.55
N ALA A 19 20.73 0.88 -25.75
CA ALA A 19 20.61 0.97 -24.31
C ALA A 19 19.59 2.07 -23.97
N ARG A 20 18.60 1.76 -23.13
CA ARG A 20 17.61 2.75 -22.70
C ARG A 20 18.36 3.93 -22.09
N PRO A 21 18.04 5.18 -22.44
CA PRO A 21 18.60 6.33 -21.73
C PRO A 21 18.27 6.16 -20.25
N GLN A 22 19.27 6.21 -19.39
CA GLN A 22 19.06 6.25 -17.94
C GLN A 22 18.27 7.53 -17.64
N GLU A 23 16.98 7.38 -17.36
CA GLU A 23 16.19 8.45 -16.76
C GLU A 23 16.89 8.86 -15.45
N PRO A 24 17.00 10.16 -15.14
CA PRO A 24 17.69 10.61 -13.95
C PRO A 24 17.07 9.95 -12.73
N GLU A 25 17.89 9.28 -11.94
CA GLU A 25 17.50 8.65 -10.68
C GLU A 25 16.96 9.75 -9.76
N LEU A 26 15.65 9.91 -9.70
CA LEU A 26 15.00 10.92 -8.85
C LEU A 26 15.18 10.49 -7.40
N TYR A 27 16.22 11.05 -6.78
CA TYR A 27 16.52 10.95 -5.35
C TYR A 27 15.27 11.25 -4.53
N ASP A 28 14.82 10.32 -3.68
CA ASP A 28 13.81 10.57 -2.65
C ASP A 28 14.49 11.17 -1.40
N PRO A 29 14.49 12.50 -1.22
CA PRO A 29 15.23 13.17 -0.13
C PRO A 29 14.72 12.80 1.26
N TYR A 30 13.60 12.08 1.34
CA TYR A 30 12.95 11.68 2.59
C TYR A 30 13.13 10.19 2.94
N GLY A 31 13.75 9.39 2.07
CA GLY A 31 14.01 7.97 2.31
C GLY A 31 12.77 7.18 2.75
N ARG A 32 11.62 7.47 2.13
CA ARG A 32 10.32 6.92 2.53
C ARG A 32 10.33 5.40 2.37
N VAL A 33 10.06 4.70 3.47
CA VAL A 33 9.99 3.24 3.47
C VAL A 33 8.75 2.81 2.69
N LYS A 34 8.96 2.09 1.58
CA LYS A 34 7.89 1.46 0.80
C LYS A 34 7.12 0.46 1.67
N ASN A 35 5.79 0.50 1.62
CA ASN A 35 4.93 -0.36 2.43
C ASN A 35 4.64 -1.72 1.79
N GLY A 36 4.77 -1.81 0.46
CA GLY A 36 4.69 -3.02 -0.31
C GLY A 36 6.08 -3.63 -0.54
N PRO A 37 6.17 -4.94 -0.80
CA PRO A 37 7.43 -5.56 -1.17
C PRO A 37 7.93 -4.99 -2.51
N PRO A 38 9.26 -4.99 -2.74
CA PRO A 38 9.81 -4.64 -4.05
C PRO A 38 9.30 -5.61 -5.12
N LEU A 39 9.05 -5.09 -6.32
CA LEU A 39 8.50 -5.86 -7.44
C LEU A 39 9.53 -6.20 -8.53
N SER A 40 10.74 -5.66 -8.46
CA SER A 40 11.82 -5.86 -9.45
C SER A 40 12.20 -7.32 -9.71
N HIS A 41 11.92 -8.26 -8.81
CA HIS A 41 12.16 -9.69 -9.02
C HIS A 41 10.97 -10.56 -8.62
N VAL A 42 9.76 -10.02 -8.67
CA VAL A 42 8.56 -10.73 -8.19
C VAL A 42 8.32 -12.04 -8.96
N PHE A 43 8.70 -12.11 -10.24
CA PHE A 43 8.62 -13.30 -11.09
C PHE A 43 9.70 -14.34 -10.83
N HIS A 44 10.72 -14.03 -10.04
CA HIS A 44 11.62 -15.04 -9.49
C HIS A 44 11.01 -15.65 -8.24
N LYS A 45 10.35 -14.83 -7.42
CA LYS A 45 9.83 -15.23 -6.12
C LYS A 45 8.49 -15.95 -6.16
N ALA A 46 7.55 -15.44 -6.96
CA ALA A 46 6.16 -15.83 -6.90
C ALA A 46 5.68 -16.42 -8.22
N ARG A 47 4.81 -17.42 -8.13
CA ARG A 47 4.19 -18.07 -9.29
C ARG A 47 3.29 -17.08 -10.04
N PRO A 48 3.27 -17.08 -11.39
CA PRO A 48 2.44 -16.15 -12.16
C PRO A 48 0.94 -16.20 -11.80
N ALA A 49 0.39 -17.39 -11.54
CA ALA A 49 -1.00 -17.57 -11.13
C ALA A 49 -1.31 -16.80 -9.83
N TRP A 50 -0.39 -16.86 -8.85
CA TRP A 50 -0.50 -16.10 -7.60
C TRP A 50 -0.43 -14.59 -7.83
N ILE A 51 0.50 -14.11 -8.66
CA ILE A 51 0.62 -12.69 -9.00
C ILE A 51 -0.69 -12.19 -9.61
N LYS A 52 -1.25 -12.94 -10.55
CA LYS A 52 -2.53 -12.62 -11.20
C LYS A 52 -3.67 -12.54 -10.19
N LYS A 53 -3.83 -13.56 -9.32
CA LYS A 53 -4.85 -13.56 -8.26
C LYS A 53 -4.69 -12.36 -7.33
N LYS A 54 -3.47 -11.99 -6.95
CA LYS A 54 -3.24 -10.83 -6.08
C LYS A 54 -3.55 -9.48 -6.72
N LEU A 55 -3.35 -9.34 -8.03
CA LEU A 55 -3.74 -8.11 -8.75
C LEU A 55 -5.26 -7.97 -8.84
N LEU A 56 -5.97 -9.08 -9.06
CA LEU A 56 -7.43 -9.08 -9.19
C LEU A 56 -8.16 -9.04 -7.84
N GLU A 57 -7.59 -9.69 -6.82
CA GLU A 57 -8.22 -9.89 -5.51
C GLU A 57 -7.21 -9.71 -4.36
N PRO A 58 -6.82 -8.46 -4.03
CA PRO A 58 -5.76 -8.21 -3.06
C PRO A 58 -6.14 -8.57 -1.61
N LYS A 59 -7.45 -8.65 -1.29
CA LYS A 59 -8.02 -8.76 0.06
C LYS A 59 -7.91 -10.12 0.76
N HIS A 60 -7.33 -11.14 0.11
CA HIS A 60 -7.22 -12.51 0.66
C HIS A 60 -6.30 -12.67 1.89
N HIS A 61 -6.05 -11.63 2.68
CA HIS A 61 -5.35 -11.72 3.96
C HIS A 61 -5.79 -10.58 4.87
N ASP A 62 -5.99 -10.84 6.16
CA ASP A 62 -6.50 -9.86 7.13
C ASP A 62 -5.57 -8.64 7.30
N GLN A 63 -4.31 -8.77 6.90
CA GLN A 63 -3.31 -7.69 6.89
C GLN A 63 -3.10 -7.04 5.51
N ALA A 64 -3.95 -7.35 4.52
CA ALA A 64 -3.87 -6.78 3.17
C ALA A 64 -4.01 -5.28 3.18
N ARG A 65 -2.92 -4.58 2.87
CA ARG A 65 -2.92 -3.12 2.65
C ARG A 65 -2.98 -2.74 1.17
N MET A 66 -2.86 -3.71 0.27
CA MET A 66 -2.93 -3.46 -1.17
C MET A 66 -4.36 -3.07 -1.56
N PRO A 67 -4.57 -1.90 -2.17
CA PRO A 67 -5.89 -1.45 -2.61
C PRO A 67 -6.46 -2.36 -3.70
N ASP A 68 -7.78 -2.47 -3.73
CA ASP A 68 -8.51 -3.08 -4.84
C ASP A 68 -8.70 -2.04 -5.95
N PHE A 69 -7.98 -2.24 -7.06
CA PHE A 69 -7.97 -1.32 -8.20
C PHE A 69 -9.08 -1.62 -9.22
N GLY A 70 -9.86 -2.71 -9.06
CA GLY A 70 -10.89 -3.10 -10.01
C GLY A 70 -10.36 -3.47 -11.40
N LEU A 71 -9.15 -4.04 -11.47
CA LEU A 71 -8.48 -4.39 -12.72
C LEU A 71 -9.24 -5.48 -13.48
N SER A 72 -9.31 -5.34 -14.81
CA SER A 72 -9.71 -6.43 -15.70
C SER A 72 -8.62 -7.51 -15.80
N GLN A 73 -9.01 -8.67 -16.33
CA GLN A 73 -8.09 -9.78 -16.61
C GLN A 73 -6.94 -9.35 -17.53
N ASP A 74 -7.22 -8.56 -18.57
CA ASP A 74 -6.20 -8.07 -19.50
C ASP A 74 -5.28 -7.04 -18.88
N GLU A 75 -5.80 -6.12 -18.06
CA GLU A 75 -4.98 -5.15 -17.35
C GLU A 75 -4.03 -5.83 -16.35
N ALA A 76 -4.51 -6.87 -15.66
CA ALA A 76 -3.65 -7.67 -14.78
C ALA A 76 -2.53 -8.36 -15.58
N LEU A 77 -2.83 -8.93 -16.76
CA LEU A 77 -1.82 -9.54 -17.64
C LEU A 77 -0.83 -8.51 -18.19
N ASP A 78 -1.29 -7.30 -18.52
CA ASP A 78 -0.43 -6.22 -18.98
C ASP A 78 0.55 -5.79 -17.87
N ILE A 79 0.06 -5.58 -16.63
CA ILE A 79 0.92 -5.30 -15.46
C ILE A 79 1.93 -6.44 -15.25
N MET A 80 1.47 -7.68 -15.33
CA MET A 80 2.33 -8.87 -15.20
C MET A 80 3.42 -8.90 -16.27
N ALA A 81 3.10 -8.59 -17.53
CA ALA A 81 4.09 -8.53 -18.61
C ALA A 81 5.16 -7.46 -18.33
N TYR A 82 4.74 -6.31 -17.81
CA TYR A 82 5.68 -5.27 -17.40
C TYR A 82 6.59 -5.74 -16.27
N LEU A 83 6.03 -6.30 -15.20
CA LEU A 83 6.80 -6.81 -14.06
C LEU A 83 7.72 -7.98 -14.47
N ALA A 84 7.29 -8.83 -15.39
CA ALA A 84 8.13 -9.90 -15.96
C ALA A 84 9.31 -9.32 -16.74
N SER A 85 9.12 -8.23 -17.47
CA SER A 85 10.19 -7.52 -18.19
C SER A 85 11.22 -6.87 -17.27
N LEU A 86 10.87 -6.63 -15.99
CA LEU A 86 11.77 -6.09 -14.97
C LEU A 86 12.53 -7.17 -14.20
N ALA A 87 12.11 -8.44 -14.31
CA ALA A 87 12.63 -9.52 -13.47
C ALA A 87 14.16 -9.73 -13.56
N GLY A 88 14.78 -9.25 -14.66
CA GLY A 88 16.19 -9.42 -14.93
C GLY A 88 16.53 -10.85 -15.37
N GLU A 89 17.82 -11.19 -15.33
CA GLU A 89 18.28 -12.53 -15.67
C GLU A 89 17.87 -13.54 -14.59
N ARG A 90 17.20 -14.62 -15.00
CA ARG A 90 16.84 -15.71 -14.08
C ARG A 90 18.11 -16.45 -13.64
N PRO A 91 18.33 -16.63 -12.33
CA PRO A 91 19.48 -17.41 -11.90
C PRO A 91 19.30 -18.88 -12.30
N ALA A 92 20.40 -19.54 -12.66
CA ALA A 92 20.44 -20.85 -13.32
C ALA A 92 19.44 -21.86 -12.73
N PRO A 93 18.71 -22.64 -13.55
CA PRO A 93 17.75 -23.60 -13.01
C PRO A 93 18.43 -24.63 -12.09
N LEU A 94 17.77 -24.97 -10.98
CA LEU A 94 18.18 -26.09 -10.15
C LEU A 94 17.56 -27.37 -10.70
N GLU A 95 18.32 -28.47 -10.67
CA GLU A 95 17.79 -29.77 -11.03
C GLU A 95 16.91 -30.31 -9.91
N TRP A 96 15.72 -30.78 -10.28
CA TRP A 96 14.76 -31.45 -9.41
C TRP A 96 14.33 -32.78 -10.04
N PRO A 97 13.81 -33.73 -9.24
CA PRO A 97 13.19 -34.92 -9.80
C PRO A 97 12.13 -34.56 -10.84
N ALA A 98 12.03 -35.34 -11.92
CA ALA A 98 11.10 -35.06 -13.02
C ALA A 98 9.63 -34.98 -12.56
N TRP A 99 9.30 -35.66 -11.46
CA TRP A 99 7.98 -35.64 -10.85
C TRP A 99 7.67 -34.37 -10.04
N ALA A 100 8.67 -33.55 -9.72
CA ALA A 100 8.53 -32.46 -8.76
C ALA A 100 7.48 -31.42 -9.17
N ASP A 101 7.26 -31.17 -10.46
CA ASP A 101 6.24 -30.21 -10.92
C ASP A 101 4.82 -30.78 -11.02
N ARG A 102 4.63 -32.09 -10.79
CA ARG A 102 3.31 -32.72 -10.89
C ARG A 102 2.56 -32.75 -9.55
N PRO A 103 1.22 -32.67 -9.57
CA PRO A 103 0.36 -32.95 -8.43
C PRO A 103 0.67 -34.32 -7.82
N LEU A 104 0.50 -34.47 -6.49
CA LEU A 104 0.73 -35.74 -5.80
C LEU A 104 -0.16 -36.86 -6.35
N ASP A 105 -1.40 -36.54 -6.73
CA ASP A 105 -2.37 -37.50 -7.27
C ASP A 105 -2.01 -38.03 -8.66
N ASP A 106 -1.09 -37.35 -9.37
CA ASP A 106 -0.63 -37.73 -10.71
C ASP A 106 0.67 -38.56 -10.67
N LEU A 107 1.21 -38.84 -9.48
CA LEU A 107 2.46 -39.57 -9.32
C LEU A 107 2.23 -41.09 -9.37
N ASP A 108 3.19 -41.82 -9.94
CA ASP A 108 3.21 -43.27 -9.75
C ASP A 108 3.64 -43.64 -8.32
N ALA A 109 3.51 -44.91 -7.94
CA ALA A 109 3.78 -45.36 -6.58
C ALA A 109 5.23 -45.09 -6.12
N SER A 110 6.21 -45.21 -7.02
CA SER A 110 7.63 -45.01 -6.69
C SER A 110 7.97 -43.52 -6.55
N GLU A 111 7.36 -42.69 -7.39
CA GLU A 111 7.49 -41.24 -7.35
C GLU A 111 6.80 -40.66 -6.11
N PHE A 112 5.62 -41.19 -5.77
CA PHE A 112 4.91 -40.83 -4.55
C PHE A 112 5.72 -41.19 -3.30
N GLU A 113 6.28 -42.39 -3.23
CA GLU A 113 7.14 -42.81 -2.11
C GLU A 113 8.37 -41.90 -1.97
N ALA A 114 8.99 -41.50 -3.09
CA ALA A 114 10.10 -40.55 -3.07
C ALA A 114 9.67 -39.14 -2.62
N ALA A 115 8.49 -38.67 -3.03
CA ALA A 115 7.94 -37.39 -2.60
C ALA A 115 7.60 -37.40 -1.10
N ASP A 116 6.96 -38.47 -0.62
CA ASP A 116 6.59 -38.66 0.79
C ASP A 116 7.84 -38.73 1.70
N ALA A 117 8.89 -39.42 1.26
CA ALA A 117 10.16 -39.46 1.98
C ALA A 117 10.79 -38.06 2.12
N LEU A 118 10.79 -37.26 1.04
CA LEU A 118 11.28 -35.88 1.08
C LEU A 118 10.41 -34.98 1.97
N MET A 119 9.08 -35.12 1.90
CA MET A 119 8.16 -34.34 2.73
C MET A 119 8.31 -34.70 4.21
N THR A 120 8.43 -35.99 4.54
CA THR A 120 8.68 -36.49 5.90
C THR A 120 9.99 -35.91 6.44
N ARG A 121 11.07 -36.01 5.66
CA ARG A 121 12.36 -35.41 6.03
C ARG A 121 12.26 -33.89 6.19
N GLY A 122 11.50 -33.22 5.33
CA GLY A 122 11.29 -31.78 5.39
C GLY A 122 10.53 -31.33 6.65
N ASP A 123 9.55 -32.11 7.11
CA ASP A 123 8.85 -31.87 8.38
C ASP A 123 9.79 -32.02 9.59
N GLU A 124 10.70 -33.01 9.56
CA GLU A 124 11.75 -33.14 10.57
C GLU A 124 12.67 -31.90 10.60
N VAL A 125 13.09 -31.41 9.44
CA VAL A 125 13.91 -30.20 9.31
C VAL A 125 13.15 -28.98 9.82
N TRP A 126 11.87 -28.81 9.45
CA TRP A 126 11.01 -27.71 9.90
C TRP A 126 10.92 -27.64 11.43
N ARG A 127 10.71 -28.80 12.08
CA ARG A 127 10.64 -28.91 13.54
C ARG A 127 12.01 -28.71 14.19
N GLY A 128 13.03 -29.39 13.68
CA GLY A 128 14.39 -29.40 14.23
C GLY A 128 15.09 -28.04 14.11
N ALA A 129 14.86 -27.31 13.03
CA ALA A 129 15.37 -25.96 12.82
C ALA A 129 14.57 -24.88 13.56
N GLY A 130 13.45 -25.25 14.22
CA GLY A 130 12.61 -24.32 14.97
C GLY A 130 11.88 -23.31 14.10
N CYS A 131 11.55 -23.64 12.85
CA CYS A 131 10.91 -22.71 11.91
C CYS A 131 9.58 -22.16 12.45
N ALA A 132 8.81 -22.98 13.17
CA ALA A 132 7.53 -22.63 13.77
C ALA A 132 7.61 -21.57 14.89
N ILE A 133 8.78 -21.39 15.51
CA ILE A 133 9.00 -20.34 16.54
C ILE A 133 8.70 -18.96 15.95
N CYS A 134 9.15 -18.76 14.72
CA CYS A 134 8.95 -17.52 13.99
C CYS A 134 7.77 -17.62 13.03
N HIS A 135 7.59 -18.69 12.26
CA HIS A 135 6.58 -18.75 11.21
C HIS A 135 5.29 -19.42 11.64
N ARG A 136 4.15 -18.82 11.26
CA ARG A 136 2.84 -19.47 11.36
C ARG A 136 2.60 -20.37 10.14
N ALA A 137 2.02 -21.53 10.35
CA ALA A 137 1.56 -22.45 9.32
C ALA A 137 0.32 -23.21 9.81
N GLY A 138 -0.71 -23.37 8.96
CA GLY A 138 -1.96 -24.03 9.33
C GLY A 138 -2.63 -23.47 10.60
N GLY A 139 -2.52 -22.16 10.85
CA GLY A 139 -3.09 -21.51 12.03
C GLY A 139 -2.29 -21.64 13.34
N ALA A 140 -1.12 -22.29 13.34
CA ALA A 140 -0.26 -22.49 14.51
C ALA A 140 1.17 -21.97 14.30
N GLY A 141 1.88 -21.64 15.38
CA GLY A 141 3.23 -21.06 15.31
C GLY A 141 3.26 -19.53 15.28
N GLY A 142 4.47 -18.97 15.24
CA GLY A 142 4.71 -17.53 15.22
C GLY A 142 4.52 -16.86 16.57
N GLU A 143 4.92 -17.55 17.65
CA GLU A 143 4.81 -17.10 19.03
C GLU A 143 5.68 -15.87 19.35
N VAL A 144 6.66 -15.54 18.49
CA VAL A 144 7.51 -14.35 18.63
C VAL A 144 6.91 -13.15 17.87
N ASP A 145 6.41 -12.17 18.61
CA ASP A 145 6.00 -10.87 18.06
C ASP A 145 7.20 -9.94 17.84
N LEU A 146 7.73 -9.94 16.62
CA LEU A 146 8.84 -9.05 16.22
C LEU A 146 8.39 -7.68 15.68
N ARG A 147 7.15 -7.21 15.91
CA ARG A 147 6.54 -6.01 15.27
C ARG A 147 6.44 -6.05 13.74
N THR A 148 7.19 -6.93 13.09
CA THR A 148 7.06 -7.37 11.69
C THR A 148 6.46 -8.78 11.59
N GLY A 149 6.31 -9.47 12.73
CA GLY A 149 5.73 -10.80 12.86
C GLY A 149 6.52 -11.89 12.14
N GLY A 150 6.42 -13.10 12.64
CA GLY A 150 6.42 -14.24 11.76
C GLY A 150 5.59 -14.02 10.52
N ILE A 151 6.16 -14.16 9.33
CA ILE A 151 5.34 -14.17 8.12
C ILE A 151 4.54 -15.47 8.16
N ASP A 152 3.22 -15.34 8.05
CA ASP A 152 2.33 -16.48 7.87
C ASP A 152 2.63 -17.16 6.52
N LEU A 153 2.93 -18.45 6.58
CA LEU A 153 3.28 -19.27 5.44
C LEU A 153 2.12 -20.14 4.94
N ALA A 154 0.88 -19.91 5.41
CA ALA A 154 -0.30 -20.68 5.03
C ALA A 154 -0.59 -20.73 3.50
N ALA A 155 -0.04 -19.80 2.73
CA ALA A 155 -0.14 -19.79 1.26
C ALA A 155 1.22 -19.96 0.55
N ALA A 156 2.28 -20.34 1.26
CA ALA A 156 3.63 -20.44 0.70
C ALA A 156 3.70 -21.45 -0.45
N GLY A 157 3.01 -22.59 -0.34
CA GLY A 157 3.07 -23.66 -1.34
C GLY A 157 2.39 -23.35 -2.67
N VAL A 158 1.44 -22.40 -2.68
CA VAL A 158 0.80 -21.91 -3.91
C VAL A 158 1.40 -20.59 -4.40
N LYS A 159 2.07 -19.84 -3.52
CA LYS A 159 2.63 -18.53 -3.83
C LYS A 159 4.03 -18.64 -4.41
N LEU A 160 4.90 -19.44 -3.80
CA LEU A 160 6.35 -19.35 -4.01
C LEU A 160 6.84 -20.26 -5.14
N ASP A 161 7.85 -19.77 -5.84
CA ASP A 161 8.63 -20.57 -6.78
C ASP A 161 9.60 -21.50 -6.05
N ARG A 162 9.75 -22.73 -6.55
CA ARG A 162 10.59 -23.76 -5.92
C ARG A 162 12.06 -23.37 -5.87
N ASN A 163 12.61 -22.89 -6.97
CA ASN A 163 14.03 -22.54 -7.06
C ASN A 163 14.33 -21.31 -6.21
N TRP A 164 13.42 -20.36 -6.17
CA TRP A 164 13.54 -19.22 -5.28
C TRP A 164 13.49 -19.62 -3.82
N LEU A 165 12.55 -20.49 -3.42
CA LEU A 165 12.44 -20.94 -2.03
C LEU A 165 13.71 -21.64 -1.56
N TYR A 166 14.29 -22.51 -2.40
CA TYR A 166 15.58 -23.13 -2.13
C TYR A 166 16.68 -22.09 -1.86
N ARG A 167 16.82 -21.08 -2.73
CA ARG A 167 17.85 -20.04 -2.60
C ARG A 167 17.62 -19.10 -1.43
N TRP A 168 16.34 -18.79 -1.16
CA TRP A 168 15.93 -18.00 -0.02
C TRP A 168 16.33 -18.68 1.30
N ILE A 169 16.14 -20.00 1.42
CA ILE A 169 16.56 -20.77 2.61
C ILE A 169 18.09 -20.84 2.71
N GLU A 170 18.78 -20.96 1.57
CA GLU A 170 20.25 -21.00 1.53
C GLU A 170 20.89 -19.69 2.01
N ASN A 171 20.42 -18.54 1.49
CA ASN A 171 20.92 -17.23 1.88
C ASN A 171 19.87 -16.13 1.68
N PRO A 172 19.04 -15.82 2.69
CA PRO A 172 17.94 -14.86 2.53
C PRO A 172 18.44 -13.41 2.35
N ARG A 173 19.68 -13.10 2.77
CA ARG A 173 20.27 -11.76 2.64
C ARG A 173 20.60 -11.38 1.20
N ASP A 174 20.74 -12.35 0.30
CA ASP A 174 20.97 -12.09 -1.13
C ASP A 174 19.74 -11.46 -1.80
N TYR A 175 18.55 -11.73 -1.26
CA TYR A 175 17.30 -11.12 -1.72
C TYR A 175 16.89 -9.91 -0.89
N PHE A 176 16.96 -10.02 0.45
CA PHE A 176 16.58 -8.95 1.36
C PHE A 176 17.68 -8.72 2.41
N PRO A 177 18.57 -7.73 2.21
CA PRO A 177 19.71 -7.49 3.12
C PRO A 177 19.33 -7.23 4.58
N ARG A 178 18.13 -6.67 4.81
CA ARG A 178 17.57 -6.37 6.15
C ARG A 178 16.66 -7.47 6.71
N THR A 179 16.61 -8.65 6.10
CA THR A 179 15.81 -9.77 6.60
C THR A 179 16.23 -10.20 8.00
N LEU A 180 15.25 -10.55 8.83
CA LEU A 180 15.45 -11.15 10.15
C LEU A 180 15.60 -12.68 10.08
N MET A 181 15.29 -13.30 8.94
CA MET A 181 15.47 -14.74 8.77
C MET A 181 16.96 -15.09 8.87
N PRO A 182 17.35 -15.97 9.81
CA PRO A 182 18.74 -16.35 9.98
C PRO A 182 19.21 -17.22 8.81
N ARG A 183 20.53 -17.27 8.60
CA ARG A 183 21.13 -18.23 7.68
C ARG A 183 21.24 -19.58 8.39
N PHE A 184 20.63 -20.61 7.82
CA PHE A 184 20.69 -21.96 8.34
C PHE A 184 21.81 -22.76 7.66
N THR A 185 22.61 -23.46 8.47
CA THR A 185 23.61 -24.40 7.96
C THR A 185 22.96 -25.79 7.90
N MET A 186 22.46 -26.18 6.73
CA MET A 186 21.84 -27.48 6.47
C MET A 186 22.37 -28.09 5.17
N SER A 187 22.28 -29.41 5.04
CA SER A 187 22.70 -30.13 3.83
C SER A 187 21.82 -29.77 2.62
N ASP A 188 22.28 -30.07 1.41
CA ASP A 188 21.48 -29.90 0.19
C ASP A 188 20.20 -30.75 0.24
N GLU A 189 20.33 -31.99 0.72
CA GLU A 189 19.23 -32.92 0.91
C GLU A 189 18.17 -32.37 1.87
N ASP A 190 18.58 -31.88 3.04
CA ASP A 190 17.67 -31.30 4.03
C ASP A 190 16.96 -30.07 3.49
N ARG A 191 17.66 -29.26 2.69
CA ARG A 191 17.08 -28.06 2.08
C ARG A 191 16.04 -28.41 1.02
N ARG A 192 16.33 -29.40 0.16
CA ARG A 192 15.40 -29.90 -0.85
C ARG A 192 14.16 -30.53 -0.22
N ALA A 193 14.36 -31.34 0.81
CA ALA A 193 13.29 -31.93 1.62
C ALA A 193 12.40 -30.84 2.22
N LEU A 194 12.98 -29.82 2.86
CA LEU A 194 12.25 -28.68 3.42
C LEU A 194 11.48 -27.91 2.34
N VAL A 195 12.06 -27.70 1.16
CA VAL A 195 11.39 -27.03 0.03
C VAL A 195 10.17 -27.83 -0.44
N GLU A 196 10.30 -29.14 -0.68
CA GLU A 196 9.17 -29.96 -1.12
C GLU A 196 8.07 -30.01 -0.06
N PHE A 197 8.45 -30.16 1.20
CA PHE A 197 7.54 -30.09 2.32
C PHE A 197 6.74 -28.77 2.36
N LEU A 198 7.41 -27.62 2.27
CA LEU A 198 6.76 -26.30 2.24
C LEU A 198 5.86 -26.09 1.02
N LEU A 199 6.13 -26.75 -0.10
CA LEU A 199 5.36 -26.60 -1.32
C LEU A 199 4.13 -27.52 -1.39
N ARG A 200 4.17 -28.67 -0.71
CA ARG A 200 3.20 -29.75 -0.87
C ARG A 200 2.33 -30.02 0.35
N ASP A 201 2.79 -29.74 1.57
CA ASP A 201 2.01 -29.99 2.78
C ASP A 201 0.86 -28.96 2.93
N ASP A 202 -0.31 -29.45 3.34
CA ASP A 202 -1.56 -28.67 3.43
C ASP A 202 -1.44 -27.47 4.39
N ARG A 203 -0.55 -27.51 5.37
CA ARG A 203 -0.29 -26.37 6.28
C ARG A 203 0.14 -25.10 5.56
N PHE A 204 0.65 -25.22 4.33
CA PHE A 204 1.17 -24.13 3.51
C PHE A 204 0.33 -23.88 2.24
N ARG A 205 -0.83 -24.55 2.13
CA ARG A 205 -1.70 -24.55 0.94
C ARG A 205 -3.16 -24.27 1.29
N GLU A 206 -3.41 -23.37 2.24
CA GLU A 206 -4.77 -22.96 2.66
C GLU A 206 -5.62 -22.43 1.50
N ILE A 207 -4.96 -21.90 0.46
CA ILE A 207 -5.62 -21.33 -0.71
C ILE A 207 -5.44 -22.25 -1.90
N GLU A 208 -6.54 -22.70 -2.49
CA GLU A 208 -6.53 -23.34 -3.80
C GLU A 208 -6.42 -22.31 -4.92
N LEU A 209 -5.67 -22.69 -5.96
CA LEU A 209 -5.34 -21.87 -7.10
C LEU A 209 -5.17 -22.78 -8.32
N ASP A 210 -6.03 -22.59 -9.32
CA ASP A 210 -5.87 -23.25 -10.60
C ASP A 210 -4.61 -22.71 -11.30
N GLU A 211 -3.64 -23.59 -11.52
CA GLU A 211 -2.42 -23.25 -12.25
C GLU A 211 -2.58 -23.64 -13.72
N PRO A 212 -2.71 -22.65 -14.64
CA PRO A 212 -2.72 -22.96 -16.06
C PRO A 212 -1.34 -23.46 -16.50
N PRO A 213 -1.25 -24.24 -17.60
CA PRO A 213 0.01 -24.78 -18.07
C PRO A 213 1.02 -23.65 -18.33
N ALA A 214 2.31 -23.93 -18.12
CA ALA A 214 3.38 -22.93 -18.23
C ALA A 214 3.36 -22.15 -19.55
N SER A 215 2.95 -22.79 -20.65
CA SER A 215 2.78 -22.17 -21.98
C SER A 215 1.78 -21.01 -22.00
N SER A 216 0.81 -20.99 -21.09
CA SER A 216 -0.20 -19.93 -20.96
C SER A 216 0.41 -18.59 -20.57
N TRP A 217 1.62 -18.59 -20.01
CA TRP A 217 2.34 -17.38 -19.58
C TRP A 217 3.25 -16.80 -20.66
N SER A 218 3.39 -17.45 -21.82
CA SER A 218 4.14 -16.92 -22.97
C SER A 218 3.63 -15.55 -23.44
N ILE A 219 2.34 -15.28 -23.21
CA ILE A 219 1.70 -13.99 -23.48
C ILE A 219 2.38 -12.81 -22.75
N LEU A 220 3.08 -13.07 -21.64
CA LEU A 220 3.77 -12.04 -20.87
C LEU A 220 5.04 -11.51 -21.58
N GLU A 221 5.52 -12.21 -22.60
CA GLU A 221 6.70 -11.82 -23.38
C GLU A 221 6.38 -10.78 -24.47
N GLU A 222 5.10 -10.48 -24.71
CA GLU A 222 4.65 -9.49 -25.70
C GLU A 222 5.07 -8.06 -25.31
N PRO A 223 5.93 -7.37 -26.09
CA PRO A 223 6.42 -6.03 -25.73
C PRO A 223 5.31 -4.98 -25.59
N GLN A 224 4.23 -5.13 -26.36
CA GLN A 224 3.08 -4.22 -26.30
C GLN A 224 2.34 -4.33 -24.96
N ARG A 225 2.27 -5.54 -24.37
CA ARG A 225 1.66 -5.76 -23.05
C ARG A 225 2.49 -5.11 -21.96
N ALA A 226 3.81 -5.28 -21.99
CA ALA A 226 4.71 -4.62 -21.05
C ALA A 226 4.58 -3.09 -21.12
N ALA A 227 4.44 -2.51 -22.32
CA ALA A 227 4.23 -1.06 -22.48
C ALA A 227 2.88 -0.58 -21.91
N ARG A 228 1.79 -1.36 -22.08
CA ARG A 228 0.49 -1.06 -21.45
C ARG A 228 0.55 -1.22 -19.94
N GLY A 229 1.20 -2.28 -19.46
CA GLY A 229 1.42 -2.56 -18.05
C GLY A 229 2.16 -1.45 -17.33
N ARG A 230 3.23 -0.92 -17.94
CA ARG A 230 3.97 0.25 -17.42
C ARG A 230 3.02 1.43 -17.19
N ARG A 231 2.19 1.77 -18.19
CA ARG A 231 1.20 2.86 -18.05
C ARG A 231 0.20 2.58 -16.94
N ILE A 232 -0.25 1.35 -16.76
CA ILE A 232 -1.16 1.00 -15.67
C ILE A 232 -0.46 1.14 -14.32
N VAL A 233 0.78 0.66 -14.17
CA VAL A 233 1.58 0.79 -12.94
C VAL A 233 1.81 2.26 -12.57
N GLU A 234 2.15 3.09 -13.55
CA GLU A 234 2.34 4.54 -13.41
C GLU A 234 1.04 5.25 -13.00
N THR A 235 -0.02 5.06 -13.80
CA THR A 235 -1.31 5.73 -13.56
C THR A 235 -1.99 5.23 -12.29
N SER A 236 -1.86 3.95 -11.96
CA SER A 236 -2.38 3.33 -10.73
C SER A 236 -1.57 3.69 -9.48
N ARG A 237 -0.43 4.36 -9.65
CA ARG A 237 0.47 4.78 -8.57
C ARG A 237 0.95 3.61 -7.69
N CYS A 238 1.17 2.44 -8.30
CA CYS A 238 1.69 1.28 -7.58
C CYS A 238 3.03 1.58 -6.89
N ILE A 239 3.84 2.46 -7.50
CA ILE A 239 5.12 2.98 -6.98
C ILE A 239 5.04 3.69 -5.62
N VAL A 240 3.86 4.18 -5.21
CA VAL A 240 3.71 4.81 -3.88
C VAL A 240 3.92 3.77 -2.78
N CYS A 241 3.47 2.53 -3.04
CA CYS A 241 3.57 1.43 -2.09
C CYS A 241 4.71 0.48 -2.42
N HIS A 242 4.97 0.21 -3.69
CA HIS A 242 5.96 -0.74 -4.16
C HIS A 242 7.20 -0.06 -4.70
N ASP A 243 8.34 -0.72 -4.56
CA ASP A 243 9.53 -0.39 -5.35
C ASP A 243 9.42 -1.05 -6.73
N VAL A 244 9.46 -0.25 -7.80
CA VAL A 244 9.36 -0.70 -9.19
C VAL A 244 10.46 -0.06 -10.00
N GLU A 245 11.41 -0.87 -10.45
CA GLU A 245 12.55 -0.41 -11.23
C GLU A 245 12.11 0.32 -12.51
N GLY A 246 12.75 1.45 -12.80
CA GLY A 246 12.51 2.23 -14.01
C GLY A 246 11.23 3.09 -14.00
N VAL A 247 10.55 3.23 -12.85
CA VAL A 247 9.43 4.16 -12.69
C VAL A 247 9.74 5.17 -11.59
N PRO A 248 9.89 6.48 -11.89
CA PRO A 248 10.26 7.45 -10.88
C PRO A 248 9.20 7.64 -9.79
N ASP A 249 9.64 7.75 -8.53
CA ASP A 249 8.79 8.00 -7.35
C ASP A 249 8.02 9.33 -7.40
N LEU A 250 8.50 10.26 -8.22
CA LEU A 250 7.96 11.59 -8.43
C LEU A 250 7.60 11.75 -9.91
N TYR A 251 6.62 10.97 -10.38
CA TYR A 251 6.09 11.15 -11.74
C TYR A 251 5.25 12.44 -11.82
N GLU A 252 5.77 13.44 -12.53
CA GLU A 252 4.99 14.53 -13.12
C GLU A 252 4.08 13.95 -14.20
N LEU A 253 2.75 14.02 -14.01
CA LEU A 253 1.82 13.58 -15.05
C LEU A 253 2.02 14.46 -16.29
N PRO A 254 2.13 13.88 -17.51
CA PRO A 254 2.00 14.67 -18.72
C PRO A 254 0.62 15.33 -18.69
N SER A 255 0.61 16.66 -18.88
CA SER A 255 -0.62 17.44 -19.01
C SER A 255 -1.46 16.82 -20.13
N PRO A 256 -2.70 16.37 -19.87
CA PRO A 256 -3.50 15.77 -20.92
C PRO A 256 -3.87 16.83 -21.96
N ASP A 257 -3.89 16.40 -23.22
CA ASP A 257 -4.45 17.17 -24.32
C ASP A 257 -5.91 17.52 -24.01
N ALA A 258 -6.25 18.80 -24.18
CA ALA A 258 -7.44 19.46 -23.64
C ALA A 258 -8.76 19.13 -24.38
N THR A 259 -8.88 17.98 -25.05
CA THR A 259 -9.92 17.77 -26.08
C THR A 259 -11.16 16.99 -25.67
N GLU A 260 -11.26 16.48 -24.44
CA GLU A 260 -12.46 15.78 -23.95
C GLU A 260 -13.05 16.51 -22.72
N PRO A 261 -14.33 16.95 -22.75
CA PRO A 261 -14.97 17.55 -21.60
C PRO A 261 -15.39 16.45 -20.61
N VAL A 262 -14.42 15.98 -19.83
CA VAL A 262 -14.67 15.19 -18.62
C VAL A 262 -14.97 16.19 -17.50
N ASP A 263 -15.94 15.89 -16.62
CA ASP A 263 -16.12 16.63 -15.36
C ASP A 263 -14.74 16.85 -14.71
N PRO A 264 -14.29 18.12 -14.53
CA PRO A 264 -12.94 18.43 -14.06
C PRO A 264 -12.59 17.68 -12.78
N LEU A 265 -13.58 17.42 -11.92
CA LEU A 265 -13.38 16.64 -10.73
C LEU A 265 -13.25 15.13 -11.01
N ALA A 266 -14.09 14.56 -11.87
CA ALA A 266 -13.95 13.17 -12.28
C ALA A 266 -12.57 12.91 -12.92
N LYS A 267 -12.07 13.87 -13.70
CA LYS A 267 -10.71 13.88 -14.22
C LYS A 267 -9.67 13.93 -13.10
N ILE A 268 -9.79 14.84 -12.13
CA ILE A 268 -8.84 14.90 -10.99
C ILE A 268 -8.84 13.60 -10.18
N VAL A 269 -10.02 13.06 -9.86
CA VAL A 269 -10.14 11.80 -9.10
C VAL A 269 -9.56 10.63 -9.88
N TRP A 270 -9.72 10.61 -11.20
CA TRP A 270 -9.19 9.56 -12.08
C TRP A 270 -7.67 9.68 -12.29
N ASP A 271 -7.16 10.88 -12.53
CA ASP A 271 -5.75 11.13 -12.84
C ASP A 271 -4.87 11.08 -11.58
N ARG A 272 -5.40 11.54 -10.45
CA ARG A 272 -4.67 11.58 -9.17
C ARG A 272 -4.99 10.37 -8.28
N ARG A 273 -5.99 9.57 -8.66
CA ARG A 273 -6.41 8.32 -8.01
C ARG A 273 -6.50 8.42 -6.49
N CYS A 274 -7.22 9.43 -5.98
CA CYS A 274 -7.41 9.64 -4.54
C CYS A 274 -7.90 8.37 -3.82
N LEU A 275 -8.76 7.60 -4.50
CA LEU A 275 -9.34 6.35 -4.00
C LEU A 275 -8.33 5.19 -3.89
N THR A 276 -7.13 5.30 -4.46
CA THR A 276 -6.06 4.31 -4.23
C THR A 276 -5.68 4.29 -2.75
N CYS A 277 -5.58 5.47 -2.12
CA CYS A 277 -5.21 5.56 -0.71
C CYS A 277 -6.43 5.73 0.21
N HIS A 278 -7.39 6.56 -0.21
CA HIS A 278 -8.52 6.97 0.60
C HIS A 278 -9.76 6.12 0.36
N ARG A 279 -10.52 5.91 1.43
CA ARG A 279 -11.87 5.36 1.37
C ARG A 279 -12.88 6.50 1.20
N VAL A 280 -13.91 6.28 0.39
CA VAL A 280 -15.07 7.15 0.22
C VAL A 280 -16.32 6.29 0.05
N SER A 281 -17.30 6.45 0.93
CA SER A 281 -18.57 5.72 0.90
C SER A 281 -18.37 4.20 0.76
N GLY A 282 -17.40 3.66 1.50
CA GLY A 282 -17.05 2.24 1.47
C GLY A 282 -16.21 1.77 0.27
N ARG A 283 -15.84 2.66 -0.66
CA ARG A 283 -15.03 2.36 -1.85
C ARG A 283 -13.62 2.96 -1.74
N GLY A 284 -12.62 2.28 -2.29
CA GLY A 284 -11.22 2.74 -2.28
C GLY A 284 -10.33 2.03 -1.23
N GLY A 285 -9.16 2.62 -0.97
CA GLY A 285 -8.14 2.08 -0.08
C GLY A 285 -8.35 2.41 1.40
N THR A 286 -7.66 1.68 2.27
CA THR A 286 -7.65 1.89 3.74
C THR A 286 -6.34 2.47 4.26
N TYR A 287 -5.46 2.83 3.34
CA TYR A 287 -4.10 3.29 3.66
C TYR A 287 -4.10 4.74 4.19
N ALA A 288 -5.05 5.55 3.74
CA ALA A 288 -5.24 6.92 4.20
C ALA A 288 -6.64 7.10 4.84
N PRO A 289 -6.88 8.21 5.56
CA PRO A 289 -8.16 8.44 6.24
C PRO A 289 -9.37 8.34 5.32
N ASP A 290 -10.49 7.90 5.88
CA ASP A 290 -11.78 7.90 5.18
C ASP A 290 -12.22 9.34 4.91
N LEU A 291 -12.49 9.68 3.65
CA LEU A 291 -12.88 11.02 3.22
C LEU A 291 -14.40 11.19 3.10
N THR A 292 -15.21 10.21 3.52
CA THR A 292 -16.66 10.20 3.33
C THR A 292 -17.35 11.44 3.90
N ALA A 293 -16.93 11.90 5.08
CA ALA A 293 -17.56 13.00 5.81
C ALA A 293 -16.57 14.14 6.17
N GLU A 294 -15.38 14.16 5.57
CA GLU A 294 -14.33 15.11 5.94
C GLU A 294 -14.68 16.57 5.58
N GLY A 295 -15.59 16.78 4.64
CA GLY A 295 -16.15 18.10 4.33
C GLY A 295 -17.02 18.70 5.43
N SER A 296 -17.57 17.88 6.34
CA SER A 296 -18.24 18.40 7.55
C SER A 296 -17.24 18.85 8.61
N ARG A 297 -16.03 18.29 8.58
CA ARG A 297 -15.01 18.51 9.60
C ARG A 297 -14.08 19.66 9.28
N LEU A 298 -13.62 19.73 8.03
CA LEU A 298 -12.53 20.60 7.59
C LEU A 298 -13.03 21.83 6.83
N GLN A 299 -12.34 22.96 7.01
CA GLN A 299 -12.60 24.16 6.21
C GLN A 299 -12.17 23.96 4.76
N GLU A 300 -12.91 24.56 3.83
CA GLU A 300 -12.66 24.41 2.39
C GLU A 300 -11.28 24.95 2.00
N GLU A 301 -10.94 26.13 2.50
CA GLU A 301 -9.64 26.77 2.28
C GLU A 301 -8.49 25.92 2.84
N TRP A 302 -8.71 25.26 3.98
CA TRP A 302 -7.72 24.33 4.54
C TRP A 302 -7.53 23.10 3.67
N ILE A 303 -8.62 22.49 3.18
CA ILE A 303 -8.55 21.34 2.27
C ILE A 303 -7.76 21.71 1.02
N ALA A 304 -8.02 22.88 0.43
CA ALA A 304 -7.30 23.35 -0.76
C ALA A 304 -5.79 23.44 -0.50
N ARG A 305 -5.38 24.11 0.59
CA ARG A 305 -3.95 24.22 0.95
C ARG A 305 -3.33 22.86 1.28
N PHE A 306 -4.04 22.00 2.00
CA PHE A 306 -3.53 20.69 2.39
C PHE A 306 -3.36 19.74 1.19
N VAL A 307 -4.31 19.72 0.26
CA VAL A 307 -4.22 18.88 -0.95
C VAL A 307 -3.09 19.36 -1.86
N GLN A 308 -2.86 20.67 -1.95
CA GLN A 308 -1.78 21.26 -2.73
C GLN A 308 -0.40 21.00 -2.08
N GLU A 309 -0.28 21.27 -0.78
CA GLU A 309 0.98 21.21 -0.04
C GLU A 309 0.82 20.51 1.33
N PRO A 310 0.61 19.17 1.36
CA PRO A 310 0.27 18.46 2.59
C PRO A 310 1.34 18.55 3.68
N GLY A 311 2.62 18.66 3.29
CA GLY A 311 3.75 18.80 4.21
C GLY A 311 3.81 20.14 4.94
N LYS A 312 3.25 21.23 4.40
CA LYS A 312 3.20 22.55 5.07
C LYS A 312 2.05 22.65 6.06
N GLU A 313 0.95 21.94 5.78
CA GLU A 313 -0.29 21.96 6.56
C GLU A 313 -0.38 20.78 7.56
N ALA A 314 0.68 19.96 7.66
CA ALA A 314 0.75 18.83 8.57
C ALA A 314 0.70 19.31 10.03
N VAL A 315 -0.42 19.03 10.70
CA VAL A 315 -0.64 19.38 12.11
C VAL A 315 0.12 18.49 13.10
N ARG A 316 0.70 17.37 12.64
CA ARG A 316 1.50 16.43 13.44
C ARG A 316 2.55 15.74 12.57
N ASN A 317 3.67 15.34 13.16
CA ASN A 317 4.66 14.47 12.53
C ASN A 317 4.11 13.04 12.46
N LEU A 318 3.36 12.74 11.41
CA LEU A 318 2.83 11.40 11.14
C LEU A 318 3.87 10.54 10.41
N VAL A 319 3.92 9.25 10.75
CA VAL A 319 4.72 8.24 10.03
C VAL A 319 4.22 8.07 8.59
N LEU A 320 2.90 8.21 8.39
CA LEU A 320 2.26 8.16 7.08
C LEU A 320 1.79 9.57 6.71
N GLN A 321 2.35 10.12 5.63
CA GLN A 321 2.00 11.44 5.12
C GLN A 321 1.42 11.34 3.72
N MET A 322 0.48 12.24 3.40
CA MET A 322 -0.01 12.40 2.03
C MET A 322 1.13 12.90 1.14
N PRO A 323 1.44 12.23 0.01
CA PRO A 323 2.51 12.63 -0.88
C PRO A 323 2.14 13.93 -1.62
N ARG A 324 3.16 14.66 -2.12
CA ARG A 324 2.94 15.73 -3.09
C ARG A 324 2.54 15.12 -4.43
N LEU A 325 1.31 15.38 -4.86
CA LEU A 325 0.74 14.84 -6.09
C LEU A 325 0.89 15.77 -7.29
N GLY A 326 1.48 16.95 -7.12
CA GLY A 326 1.57 17.98 -8.18
C GLY A 326 0.21 18.52 -8.58
N ILE A 327 -0.66 18.78 -7.61
CA ILE A 327 -2.01 19.33 -7.80
C ILE A 327 -1.88 20.85 -7.92
N SER A 328 -2.44 21.43 -8.97
CA SER A 328 -2.45 22.87 -9.17
C SER A 328 -3.36 23.57 -8.16
N GLU A 329 -3.19 24.88 -7.99
CA GLU A 329 -4.08 25.65 -7.10
C GLU A 329 -5.55 25.56 -7.54
N GLU A 330 -5.81 25.58 -8.84
CA GLU A 330 -7.16 25.44 -9.40
C GLU A 330 -7.75 24.05 -9.12
N GLU A 331 -6.98 22.99 -9.35
CA GLU A 331 -7.40 21.61 -9.05
C GLU A 331 -7.65 21.43 -7.55
N ALA A 332 -6.80 21.99 -6.69
CA ALA A 332 -6.94 21.90 -5.24
C ALA A 332 -8.22 22.59 -4.75
N ARG A 333 -8.55 23.77 -5.29
CA ARG A 333 -9.82 24.46 -4.99
C ARG A 333 -11.02 23.66 -5.49
N ALA A 334 -10.94 23.04 -6.66
CA ALA A 334 -12.01 22.20 -7.19
C ALA A 334 -12.28 20.98 -6.30
N VAL A 335 -11.23 20.29 -5.84
CA VAL A 335 -11.35 19.17 -4.89
C VAL A 335 -11.93 19.64 -3.56
N ALA A 336 -11.43 20.75 -3.03
CA ALA A 336 -11.90 21.30 -1.77
C ALA A 336 -13.39 21.66 -1.81
N SER A 337 -13.83 22.34 -2.86
CA SER A 337 -15.23 22.72 -3.05
C SER A 337 -16.14 21.51 -3.19
N TYR A 338 -15.69 20.49 -3.91
CA TYR A 338 -16.43 19.23 -3.98
C TYR A 338 -16.53 18.54 -2.62
N MET A 339 -15.43 18.43 -1.88
CA MET A 339 -15.44 17.81 -0.55
C MET A 339 -16.37 18.56 0.40
N ALA A 340 -16.26 19.89 0.44
CA ALA A 340 -17.10 20.77 1.24
C ALA A 340 -18.60 20.61 0.96
N ARG A 341 -18.98 20.23 -0.26
CA ARG A 341 -20.37 20.09 -0.69
C ARG A 341 -20.93 18.67 -0.62
N PHE A 342 -20.13 17.67 -0.98
CA PHE A 342 -20.60 16.30 -1.22
C PHE A 342 -20.01 15.26 -0.27
N ARG A 343 -19.03 15.64 0.55
CA ARG A 343 -18.40 14.77 1.56
C ARG A 343 -18.77 15.25 2.96
N VAL A 344 -20.07 15.43 3.16
CA VAL A 344 -20.65 15.92 4.41
C VAL A 344 -21.51 14.85 5.04
N ASP A 345 -21.41 14.72 6.35
CA ASP A 345 -22.39 14.01 7.18
C ASP A 345 -23.64 14.90 7.34
N PRO A 346 -24.83 14.45 6.88
CA PRO A 346 -26.09 15.18 7.02
C PRO A 346 -26.45 15.55 8.46
N GLU A 347 -25.99 14.76 9.43
CA GLU A 347 -26.25 15.00 10.86
C GLU A 347 -25.26 16.00 11.47
N SER A 348 -24.23 16.40 10.73
CA SER A 348 -23.22 17.33 11.22
C SER A 348 -23.66 18.78 10.99
N PRO A 349 -23.75 19.60 12.06
CA PRO A 349 -24.15 20.99 11.90
C PRO A 349 -23.08 21.77 11.14
N VAL A 350 -23.49 22.62 10.20
CA VAL A 350 -22.57 23.50 9.46
C VAL A 350 -22.06 24.63 10.37
N ALA A 351 -22.94 25.17 11.21
CA ALA A 351 -22.67 26.27 12.13
C ALA A 351 -23.07 25.89 13.56
N ILE A 352 -22.57 26.66 14.52
CA ILE A 352 -22.90 26.47 15.93
C ILE A 352 -24.35 26.93 16.17
N PRO A 353 -25.22 26.11 16.79
CA PRO A 353 -26.57 26.52 17.16
C PRO A 353 -26.60 27.74 18.08
N GLY A 354 -27.62 28.59 17.96
CA GLY A 354 -27.79 29.78 18.82
C GLY A 354 -27.33 31.11 18.21
N GLY A 355 -27.04 31.16 16.91
CA GLY A 355 -26.71 32.40 16.19
C GLY A 355 -25.23 32.80 16.26
N PRO A 356 -24.88 34.03 15.81
CA PRO A 356 -23.50 34.51 15.76
C PRO A 356 -22.80 34.45 17.12
N LEU A 357 -21.52 34.08 17.13
CA LEU A 357 -20.70 34.07 18.35
C LEU A 357 -20.29 35.50 18.73
N THR A 358 -20.32 35.81 20.02
CA THR A 358 -19.95 37.11 20.57
C THR A 358 -18.60 37.06 21.29
N THR A 359 -18.08 38.22 21.67
CA THR A 359 -16.89 38.31 22.53
C THR A 359 -17.17 37.80 23.94
N GLU A 360 -18.42 37.91 24.41
CA GLU A 360 -18.86 37.40 25.71
C GLU A 360 -18.88 35.87 25.72
N ASP A 361 -19.41 35.23 24.67
CA ASP A 361 -19.38 33.76 24.51
C ASP A 361 -17.94 33.22 24.65
N SER A 362 -16.96 33.93 24.08
CA SER A 362 -15.55 33.54 24.16
C SER A 362 -14.92 33.77 25.53
N ALA A 363 -15.28 34.87 26.20
CA ALA A 363 -14.83 35.13 27.57
C ALA A 363 -15.31 34.02 28.51
N GLU A 364 -16.59 33.66 28.42
CA GLU A 364 -17.18 32.51 29.11
C GLU A 364 -16.47 31.20 28.71
N GLY A 365 -16.21 31.00 27.42
CA GLY A 365 -15.52 29.82 26.91
C GLY A 365 -14.12 29.64 27.50
N ARG A 366 -13.40 30.74 27.70
CA ARG A 366 -12.09 30.74 28.36
C ARG A 366 -12.20 30.29 29.81
N GLU A 367 -13.23 30.71 30.53
CA GLU A 367 -13.48 30.26 31.90
C GLU A 367 -13.84 28.78 31.97
N VAL A 368 -14.69 28.31 31.05
CA VAL A 368 -15.01 26.88 30.92
C VAL A 368 -13.73 26.08 30.64
N PHE A 369 -12.87 26.54 29.72
CA PHE A 369 -11.62 25.86 29.36
C PHE A 369 -10.68 25.67 30.57
N GLN A 370 -10.62 26.67 31.45
CA GLN A 370 -9.83 26.61 32.68
C GLN A 370 -10.49 25.71 33.73
N ARG A 371 -11.79 25.93 34.02
CA ARG A 371 -12.55 25.21 35.03
C ARG A 371 -12.66 23.72 34.73
N ARG A 372 -12.82 23.35 33.46
CA ARG A 372 -12.87 21.95 32.99
C ARG A 372 -11.48 21.32 32.82
N GLY A 373 -10.41 22.08 33.05
CA GLY A 373 -9.03 21.57 33.07
C GLY A 373 -8.45 21.24 31.69
N CYS A 374 -9.04 21.76 30.60
CA CYS A 374 -8.62 21.44 29.23
C CYS A 374 -7.14 21.77 28.97
N VAL A 375 -6.63 22.83 29.62
CA VAL A 375 -5.23 23.27 29.54
C VAL A 375 -4.22 22.23 30.03
N ALA A 376 -4.63 21.29 30.90
CA ALA A 376 -3.75 20.23 31.39
C ALA A 376 -3.31 19.28 30.26
N CYS A 377 -4.16 19.10 29.25
CA CYS A 377 -3.88 18.26 28.09
C CYS A 377 -3.55 19.08 26.83
N HIS A 378 -4.19 20.24 26.63
CA HIS A 378 -4.10 21.01 25.39
C HIS A 378 -3.38 22.35 25.57
N ALA A 379 -2.62 22.75 24.56
CA ALA A 379 -2.21 24.14 24.39
C ALA A 379 -3.38 24.97 23.82
N PRO A 380 -3.85 26.02 24.54
CA PRO A 380 -4.88 26.92 24.03
C PRO A 380 -4.32 27.85 22.94
N PRO A 381 -5.19 28.50 22.14
CA PRO A 381 -4.74 29.43 21.11
C PRO A 381 -3.80 30.52 21.66
N GLY A 382 -2.60 30.62 21.08
CA GLY A 382 -1.61 31.65 21.42
C GLY A 382 -0.94 31.50 22.79
N ALA A 383 -1.10 30.36 23.47
CA ALA A 383 -0.49 30.13 24.77
C ALA A 383 -0.03 28.68 24.95
N THR A 384 0.86 28.46 25.92
CA THR A 384 1.36 27.13 26.27
C THR A 384 0.35 26.35 27.09
N GLY A 385 0.29 25.04 26.91
CA GLY A 385 -0.50 24.13 27.74
C GLY A 385 0.04 22.71 27.68
N GLY A 386 -0.82 21.72 27.90
CA GLY A 386 -0.44 20.32 27.87
C GLY A 386 0.03 19.84 26.48
N ILE A 387 0.79 18.75 26.49
CA ILE A 387 1.34 18.09 25.29
C ILE A 387 0.65 16.75 24.96
N VAL A 388 -0.31 16.35 25.80
CA VAL A 388 -1.05 15.09 25.63
C VAL A 388 -2.07 15.22 24.50
N GLY A 389 -2.82 16.33 24.52
CA GLY A 389 -3.72 16.74 23.45
C GLY A 389 -2.99 17.58 22.39
N PRO A 390 -3.55 17.68 21.16
CA PRO A 390 -3.03 18.58 20.15
C PRO A 390 -3.09 20.05 20.59
N ASP A 391 -2.18 20.84 20.03
CA ASP A 391 -2.28 22.29 20.00
C ASP A 391 -3.58 22.72 19.31
N LEU A 392 -4.38 23.54 19.99
CA LEU A 392 -5.68 24.01 19.52
C LEU A 392 -5.60 25.36 18.79
N GLY A 393 -4.43 25.98 18.67
CA GLY A 393 -4.24 27.27 18.00
C GLY A 393 -4.55 27.26 16.51
N LYS A 394 -4.53 26.09 15.85
CA LYS A 394 -4.90 25.94 14.44
C LYS A 394 -6.37 25.56 14.22
N VAL A 395 -7.18 25.43 15.28
CA VAL A 395 -8.63 25.16 15.16
C VAL A 395 -9.34 26.17 14.25
N PRO A 396 -9.14 27.49 14.38
CA PRO A 396 -9.83 28.53 13.60
C PRO A 396 -9.60 28.49 12.09
N VAL A 397 -8.49 27.90 11.64
CA VAL A 397 -8.12 27.83 10.22
C VAL A 397 -8.29 26.44 9.62
N ARG A 398 -8.58 25.42 10.45
CA ARG A 398 -8.64 24.02 10.04
C ARG A 398 -10.04 23.43 10.16
N LEU A 399 -10.72 23.65 11.28
CA LEU A 399 -11.97 22.97 11.61
C LEU A 399 -13.17 23.86 11.36
N ARG A 400 -14.28 23.28 10.92
CA ARG A 400 -15.56 23.99 10.78
C ARG A 400 -16.19 24.26 12.16
N PRO A 401 -16.83 25.42 12.37
CA PRO A 401 -17.44 25.75 13.66
C PRO A 401 -18.43 24.72 14.19
N GLY A 402 -19.33 24.23 13.34
CA GLY A 402 -20.31 23.22 13.77
C GLY A 402 -19.67 21.88 14.14
N HIS A 403 -18.58 21.48 13.47
CA HIS A 403 -17.81 20.30 13.88
C HIS A 403 -17.15 20.50 15.25
N VAL A 404 -16.54 21.65 15.52
CA VAL A 404 -15.93 21.95 16.83
C VAL A 404 -16.96 21.81 17.95
N TRP A 405 -18.14 22.42 17.78
CA TRP A 405 -19.22 22.31 18.76
C TRP A 405 -19.71 20.87 18.95
N ARG A 406 -19.92 20.11 17.87
CA ARG A 406 -20.35 18.71 17.96
C ARG A 406 -19.30 17.83 18.63
N HIS A 407 -18.02 18.03 18.32
CA HIS A 407 -16.91 17.28 18.91
C HIS A 407 -16.79 17.54 20.42
N LEU A 408 -16.99 18.79 20.86
CA LEU A 408 -16.98 19.13 22.28
C LEU A 408 -18.10 18.44 23.08
N LEU A 409 -19.26 18.20 22.46
CA LEU A 409 -20.35 17.48 23.12
C LEU A 409 -20.05 15.98 23.28
N ASP A 410 -19.48 15.37 22.25
CA ASP A 410 -19.11 13.96 22.28
C ASP A 410 -17.90 13.71 21.35
N PRO A 411 -16.67 13.65 21.91
CA PRO A 411 -15.47 13.37 21.12
C PRO A 411 -15.44 11.91 20.62
N HIS A 412 -16.22 11.01 21.21
CA HIS A 412 -16.30 9.60 20.85
C HIS A 412 -17.33 9.31 19.75
N ALA A 413 -18.29 10.23 19.51
CA ALA A 413 -19.29 10.10 18.45
C ALA A 413 -18.68 9.92 17.06
N SER A 414 -17.57 10.59 16.78
CA SER A 414 -16.86 10.49 15.49
C SER A 414 -15.65 9.55 15.51
N ASN A 415 -15.09 9.30 16.70
CA ASN A 415 -13.98 8.36 16.90
C ASN A 415 -14.12 7.67 18.27
N PRO A 416 -14.68 6.45 18.32
CA PRO A 416 -14.88 5.70 19.57
C PRO A 416 -13.60 5.48 20.38
N TYR A 417 -12.43 5.54 19.74
CA TYR A 417 -11.11 5.34 20.35
C TYR A 417 -10.40 6.66 20.68
N SER A 418 -11.10 7.80 20.64
CA SER A 418 -10.53 9.08 21.02
C SER A 418 -9.97 9.01 22.46
N PRO A 419 -8.73 9.46 22.71
CA PRO A 419 -8.19 9.57 24.07
C PRO A 419 -8.71 10.79 24.82
N GLU A 420 -9.37 11.73 24.13
CA GLU A 420 -10.04 12.87 24.74
C GLU A 420 -11.30 12.36 25.48
N PRO A 421 -11.42 12.59 26.80
CA PRO A 421 -12.55 12.07 27.56
C PRO A 421 -13.83 12.85 27.24
N ALA A 422 -14.98 12.17 27.34
CA ALA A 422 -16.27 12.85 27.42
C ALA A 422 -16.31 13.75 28.66
N HIS A 423 -16.55 15.05 28.46
CA HIS A 423 -16.55 16.05 29.53
C HIS A 423 -17.94 16.39 30.07
N ASP A 424 -19.00 15.75 29.54
CA ASP A 424 -20.40 16.01 29.86
C ASP A 424 -20.74 17.51 29.82
N LEU A 425 -20.33 18.17 28.72
CA LEU A 425 -20.60 19.59 28.50
C LEU A 425 -22.06 19.80 28.11
N THR A 426 -22.66 20.88 28.59
CA THR A 426 -23.96 21.31 28.08
C THR A 426 -23.81 21.90 26.66
N PRO A 427 -24.89 21.93 25.84
CA PRO A 427 -24.89 22.62 24.55
C PRO A 427 -24.39 24.07 24.59
N GLU A 428 -24.66 24.76 25.70
CA GLU A 428 -24.26 26.15 25.94
C GLU A 428 -22.79 26.25 26.35
N GLU A 429 -22.29 25.40 27.25
CA GLU A 429 -20.86 25.35 27.57
C GLU A 429 -20.01 24.98 26.34
N ALA A 430 -20.47 24.04 25.51
CA ALA A 430 -19.82 23.69 24.26
C ALA A 430 -19.81 24.85 23.25
N ARG A 431 -20.88 25.66 23.22
CA ARG A 431 -20.95 26.88 22.39
C ARG A 431 -19.93 27.92 22.84
N HIS A 432 -19.86 28.20 24.14
CA HIS A 432 -18.87 29.13 24.69
C HIS A 432 -17.43 28.66 24.42
N LEU A 433 -17.13 27.39 24.69
CA LEU A 433 -15.83 26.80 24.37
C LEU A 433 -15.48 26.88 22.89
N ALA A 434 -16.43 26.57 22.00
CA ALA A 434 -16.21 26.70 20.57
C ALA A 434 -15.94 28.17 20.18
N ALA A 435 -16.62 29.15 20.77
CA ALA A 435 -16.34 30.56 20.55
C ALA A 435 -14.91 30.93 20.94
N TYR A 436 -14.44 30.47 22.10
CA TYR A 436 -13.06 30.68 22.55
C TYR A 436 -12.03 30.05 21.60
N LEU A 437 -12.26 28.82 21.17
CA LEU A 437 -11.34 28.10 20.28
C LEU A 437 -11.32 28.67 18.87
N LEU A 438 -12.40 29.31 18.41
CA LEU A 438 -12.52 29.88 17.06
C LEU A 438 -12.02 31.34 16.96
N GLN A 439 -11.71 32.00 18.07
CA GLN A 439 -11.20 33.39 18.07
C GLN A 439 -9.70 33.53 17.76
N GLY A 440 -8.93 32.44 17.81
CA GLY A 440 -7.49 32.47 17.56
C GLY A 440 -7.18 32.93 16.12
N ARG A 441 -6.50 34.07 15.96
CA ARG A 441 -5.96 34.44 14.65
C ARG A 441 -4.87 33.43 14.29
N GLY A 442 -5.18 32.54 13.36
CA GLY A 442 -4.17 31.72 12.71
C GLY A 442 -3.33 32.63 11.82
N GLU A 443 -2.23 33.14 12.36
CA GLU A 443 -1.07 33.52 11.55
C GLU A 443 -0.27 32.27 11.15
#